data_AF-A0A8I6X2N2-F1
#
_entry.id   AF-A0A8I6X2N2-F1
#
_cell.length_a   1.000
_cell.length_b   1.000
_cell.length_c   1.000
_cell.angle_alpha   90.00
_cell.angle_beta   90.00
_cell.angle_gamma   90.00
#
_symmetry.space_group_name_H-M   'P 1'
#
loop_
_entity.id
_entity.type
_entity.pdbx_description
1 polymer ?
#
loop_
_entity_poly.entity_id
_entity_poly.type
_entity_poly.pdbx_seq_one_letter_code
_entity_poly.pdbx_strand_id
1 'polypeptide(L)'
;MRSWSSQFIAVHQGFKVLKLRYQMAQAQVTDRHADCNERAQFCMCIFLPDALDGLPRLVDMMASQPGFLDKYLPKKRIRIRQFRMPKFKLSFQSSIVTILKKLGLQLSFSDQADLSDMVERDESSLPLVLSDVIHKAVIEVNEEGTIAVAVTMMDVIGCNTTRRPPPPQVDFVADHPFAYFIVEEASGAVLFAGHVLDPSNED
;
A
#
# COMPACT_ATOMS: atom_id res chain seq x y z
N MET A 1 -18.06 0.27 4.38
CA MET A 1 -18.35 -1.18 4.38
C MET A 1 -18.56 -1.71 5.80
N ARG A 2 -19.68 -2.37 6.13
CA ARG A 2 -19.89 -3.10 7.39
C ARG A 2 -19.96 -4.61 7.07
N SER A 3 -18.92 -5.37 7.39
CA SER A 3 -18.88 -6.82 7.13
C SER A 3 -18.45 -7.57 8.39
N TRP A 4 -19.22 -8.60 8.77
CA TRP A 4 -18.89 -9.58 9.82
C TRP A 4 -18.08 -10.77 9.26
N SER A 5 -17.09 -10.49 8.40
CA SER A 5 -16.19 -11.49 7.82
C SER A 5 -14.81 -11.48 8.49
N SER A 6 -14.06 -12.56 8.33
CA SER A 6 -12.65 -12.61 8.76
C SER A 6 -11.76 -11.82 7.80
N GLN A 7 -10.79 -11.06 8.30
CA GLN A 7 -9.84 -10.29 7.49
C GLN A 7 -8.41 -10.52 7.98
N PHE A 8 -7.42 -10.26 7.12
CA PHE A 8 -6.01 -10.28 7.51
C PHE A 8 -5.70 -9.03 8.33
N ILE A 9 -5.73 -9.16 9.65
CA ILE A 9 -5.44 -8.07 10.57
C ILE A 9 -4.40 -8.52 11.60
N ALA A 10 -3.45 -7.65 11.87
CA ALA A 10 -2.52 -7.75 12.99
C ALA A 10 -2.72 -6.55 13.92
N VAL A 11 -2.70 -6.80 15.22
CA VAL A 11 -2.77 -5.76 16.25
C VAL A 11 -1.41 -5.69 16.91
N HIS A 12 -0.81 -4.52 16.91
CA HIS A 12 0.49 -4.23 17.52
C HIS A 12 0.31 -3.16 18.58
N GLN A 13 1.37 -2.92 19.36
CA GLN A 13 1.33 -1.84 20.35
C GLN A 13 1.31 -0.48 19.64
N GLY A 14 0.18 0.22 19.70
CA GLY A 14 0.01 1.59 19.20
C GLY A 14 -0.53 1.72 17.78
N PHE A 15 -0.73 0.60 17.06
CA PHE A 15 -1.35 0.59 15.73
C PHE A 15 -1.85 -0.79 15.33
N LYS A 16 -2.73 -0.83 14.33
CA LYS A 16 -3.26 -2.03 13.68
C LYS A 16 -2.89 -2.03 12.21
N VAL A 17 -2.74 -3.22 11.65
CA VAL A 17 -2.43 -3.41 10.23
C VAL A 17 -3.50 -4.26 9.59
N LEU A 18 -4.12 -3.75 8.53
CA LEU A 18 -5.05 -4.46 7.67
C LEU A 18 -4.36 -4.79 6.35
N LYS A 19 -4.51 -6.02 5.86
CA LYS A 19 -4.08 -6.43 4.52
C LYS A 19 -5.29 -6.83 3.68
N LEU A 20 -5.40 -6.20 2.52
CA LEU A 20 -6.44 -6.43 1.53
C LEU A 20 -5.77 -6.92 0.25
N ARG A 21 -6.09 -8.13 -0.20
CA ARG A 21 -5.56 -8.67 -1.45
C ARG A 21 -6.39 -8.18 -2.63
N TYR A 22 -5.73 -7.77 -3.71
CA TYR A 22 -6.40 -7.53 -4.97
C TYR A 22 -6.79 -8.87 -5.60
N GLN A 23 -8.08 -9.05 -5.89
CA GLN A 23 -8.53 -10.15 -6.72
C GLN A 23 -8.47 -9.69 -8.17
N MET A 24 -7.51 -10.20 -8.93
CA MET A 24 -7.48 -9.97 -10.37
C MET A 24 -8.62 -10.76 -11.01
N ALA A 25 -9.52 -10.07 -11.71
CA ALA A 25 -10.49 -10.71 -12.58
C ALA A 25 -9.73 -11.58 -13.58
N GLN A 26 -10.20 -12.81 -13.80
CA GLN A 26 -9.60 -13.70 -14.78
C GLN A 26 -9.68 -13.05 -16.16
N ALA A 27 -8.57 -12.48 -16.64
CA ALA A 27 -8.40 -12.30 -18.07
C ALA A 27 -8.37 -13.71 -18.66
N GLN A 28 -9.36 -14.03 -19.49
CA GLN A 28 -9.37 -15.26 -20.28
C GLN A 28 -8.19 -15.18 -21.25
N VAL A 29 -7.06 -15.78 -20.87
CA VAL A 29 -5.93 -15.96 -21.78
C VAL A 29 -6.28 -17.10 -22.73
N THR A 30 -6.82 -16.75 -23.90
CA THR A 30 -6.82 -17.59 -25.08
C THR A 30 -5.46 -17.50 -25.76
N ASP A 31 -4.42 -18.04 -25.15
CA ASP A 31 -3.17 -18.33 -25.87
C ASP A 31 -2.48 -19.53 -25.24
N ARG A 32 -2.31 -20.58 -26.05
CA ARG A 32 -1.94 -21.93 -25.60
C ARG A 32 -0.43 -22.15 -25.44
N HIS A 33 0.40 -21.12 -25.45
CA HIS A 33 1.86 -21.26 -25.30
C HIS A 33 2.48 -20.16 -24.44
N ALA A 34 2.09 -20.09 -23.17
CA ALA A 34 2.89 -19.42 -22.17
C ALA A 34 2.83 -20.21 -20.85
N ASP A 35 4.00 -20.71 -20.44
CA ASP A 35 4.25 -21.26 -19.11
C ASP A 35 4.09 -20.11 -18.09
N CYS A 36 2.87 -19.91 -17.59
CA CYS A 36 2.50 -18.75 -16.79
C CYS A 36 1.96 -19.18 -15.43
N ASN A 37 2.83 -19.58 -14.51
CA ASN A 37 2.45 -19.84 -13.11
C ASN A 37 2.88 -18.74 -12.11
N GLU A 38 3.29 -17.56 -12.56
CA GLU A 38 3.59 -16.44 -11.65
C GLU A 38 2.71 -15.24 -11.97
N ARG A 39 1.43 -15.34 -11.59
CA ARG A 39 0.54 -14.18 -11.60
C ARG A 39 0.91 -13.29 -10.43
N ALA A 40 1.35 -12.06 -10.72
CA ALA A 40 1.66 -11.06 -9.70
C ALA A 40 0.47 -10.87 -8.74
N GLN A 41 0.73 -11.06 -7.46
CA GLN A 41 -0.28 -10.93 -6.40
C GLN A 41 -0.07 -9.59 -5.74
N PHE A 42 -1.02 -8.68 -5.85
CA PHE A 42 -0.92 -7.38 -5.20
C PHE A 42 -1.75 -7.36 -3.91
N CYS A 43 -1.30 -6.60 -2.93
CA CYS A 43 -2.09 -6.30 -1.74
C CYS A 43 -1.95 -4.84 -1.31
N MET A 44 -3.04 -4.27 -0.82
CA MET A 44 -3.05 -3.02 -0.09
C MET A 44 -2.92 -3.30 1.41
N CYS A 45 -1.97 -2.64 2.05
CA CYS A 45 -1.71 -2.74 3.47
C CYS A 45 -1.96 -1.39 4.12
N ILE A 46 -2.84 -1.33 5.12
CA ILE A 46 -3.24 -0.10 5.80
C ILE A 46 -2.76 -0.18 7.23
N PHE A 47 -2.01 0.84 7.65
CA PHE A 47 -1.46 1.00 8.98
C PHE A 47 -2.22 2.12 9.69
N LEU A 48 -3.07 1.72 10.63
CA LEU A 48 -3.96 2.60 11.38
C LEU A 48 -3.42 2.76 12.81
N PRO A 49 -2.92 3.95 13.19
CA PRO A 49 -2.57 4.25 14.58
C PRO A 49 -3.74 3.99 15.54
N ASP A 50 -3.46 3.74 16.82
CA ASP A 50 -4.52 3.69 17.83
C ASP A 50 -4.93 5.11 18.30
N ALA A 51 -4.01 6.08 18.20
CA ALA A 51 -4.24 7.49 18.55
C ALA A 51 -4.59 8.32 17.30
N LEU A 52 -5.52 9.26 17.44
CA LEU A 52 -6.03 10.10 16.34
C LEU A 52 -4.93 10.90 15.63
N ASP A 53 -3.91 11.33 16.37
CA ASP A 53 -2.75 12.08 15.91
C ASP A 53 -1.46 11.21 15.86
N GLY A 54 -1.61 9.89 15.89
CA GLY A 54 -0.48 8.95 16.00
C GLY A 54 0.28 8.71 14.70
N LEU A 55 -0.21 9.20 13.56
CA LEU A 55 0.36 8.94 12.24
C LEU A 55 1.82 9.42 12.08
N PRO A 56 2.22 10.64 12.49
CA PRO A 56 3.61 11.10 12.34
C PRO A 56 4.60 10.16 13.03
N ARG A 57 4.29 9.76 14.28
CA ARG A 57 5.12 8.81 15.03
C ARG A 57 5.21 7.45 14.34
N LEU A 58 4.13 7.01 13.70
CA LEU A 58 4.11 5.76 12.95
C LEU A 58 4.97 5.84 11.67
N VAL A 59 4.94 6.96 10.96
CA VAL A 59 5.80 7.21 9.80
C VAL A 59 7.27 7.26 10.18
N ASP A 60 7.62 7.92 11.29
CA ASP A 60 9.01 7.94 11.80
C ASP A 60 9.49 6.52 12.13
N MET A 61 8.62 5.69 12.71
CA MET A 61 8.91 4.29 13.00
C MET A 61 9.15 3.48 11.71
N MET A 62 8.33 3.70 10.67
CA MET A 62 8.50 3.07 9.35
C MET A 62 9.83 3.46 8.71
N ALA A 63 10.20 4.74 8.76
CA ALA A 63 11.43 5.25 8.16
C ALA A 63 12.70 4.79 8.90
N SER A 64 12.60 4.56 10.22
CA SER A 64 13.75 4.21 11.07
C SER A 64 14.03 2.71 11.17
N GLN A 65 13.11 1.84 10.74
CA GLN A 65 13.22 0.39 10.91
C GLN A 65 13.33 -0.35 9.55
N PRO A 66 14.49 -0.97 9.25
CA PRO A 66 14.62 -1.85 8.10
C PRO A 66 13.65 -3.04 8.19
N GLY A 67 13.05 -3.43 7.06
CA GLY A 67 12.13 -4.57 7.01
C GLY A 67 10.82 -4.37 7.79
N PHE A 68 10.41 -3.11 8.03
CA PHE A 68 9.20 -2.78 8.79
C PHE A 68 7.96 -3.50 8.24
N LEU A 69 7.75 -3.49 6.92
CA LEU A 69 6.61 -4.14 6.30
C LEU A 69 6.59 -5.65 6.60
N ASP A 70 7.65 -6.38 6.30
CA ASP A 70 7.73 -7.84 6.51
C ASP A 70 7.46 -8.27 7.96
N LYS A 71 7.87 -7.42 8.91
CA LYS A 71 7.70 -7.64 10.34
C LYS A 71 6.25 -7.48 10.79
N TYR A 72 5.56 -6.45 10.30
CA TYR A 72 4.25 -6.05 10.83
C TYR A 72 3.05 -6.51 9.99
N LEU A 73 3.28 -7.02 8.77
CA LEU A 73 2.22 -7.50 7.89
C LEU A 73 1.50 -8.75 8.44
N PRO A 74 0.15 -8.77 8.41
CA PRO A 74 -0.63 -9.90 8.91
C PRO A 74 -0.52 -11.13 8.00
N LYS A 75 -0.26 -12.29 8.63
CA LYS A 75 -0.20 -13.61 7.97
C LYS A 75 -1.44 -14.48 8.20
N LYS A 76 -2.31 -14.08 9.13
CA LYS A 76 -3.50 -14.85 9.55
C LYS A 76 -4.77 -14.00 9.44
N ARG A 77 -5.90 -14.64 9.18
CA ARG A 77 -7.22 -14.00 9.23
C ARG A 77 -7.80 -14.10 10.63
N ILE A 78 -8.40 -13.02 11.11
CA ILE A 78 -9.10 -12.97 12.40
C ILE A 78 -10.53 -12.47 12.21
N ARG A 79 -11.42 -12.84 13.14
CA ARG A 79 -12.81 -12.39 13.12
C ARG A 79 -12.90 -10.95 13.62
N ILE A 80 -13.57 -10.10 12.83
CA ILE A 80 -13.79 -8.70 13.16
C ILE A 80 -15.17 -8.51 13.79
N ARG A 81 -15.26 -7.62 14.78
CA ARG A 81 -16.54 -7.14 15.31
C ARG A 81 -17.03 -5.94 14.49
N GLN A 82 -16.19 -4.92 14.34
CA GLN A 82 -16.47 -3.74 13.55
C GLN A 82 -15.40 -3.46 12.50
N PHE A 83 -15.83 -3.33 11.25
CA PHE A 83 -14.99 -2.93 10.12
C PHE A 83 -15.53 -1.63 9.54
N ARG A 84 -14.68 -0.62 9.37
CA ARG A 84 -14.96 0.58 8.56
C ARG A 84 -13.66 1.02 7.88
N MET A 85 -13.75 1.17 6.56
CA MET A 85 -12.70 1.73 5.72
C MET A 85 -13.36 2.79 4.82
N PRO A 86 -12.83 4.02 4.75
CA PRO A 86 -13.35 5.03 3.83
C PRO A 86 -12.98 4.68 2.39
N LYS A 87 -13.84 5.08 1.46
CA LYS A 87 -13.45 5.25 0.06
C LYS A 87 -12.61 6.52 -0.03
N PHE A 88 -11.60 6.52 -0.88
CA PHE A 88 -10.80 7.71 -1.10
C PHE A 88 -10.20 7.69 -2.50
N LYS A 89 -9.95 8.88 -3.04
CA LYS A 89 -9.24 9.09 -4.29
C LYS A 89 -8.23 10.19 -4.05
N LEU A 90 -6.96 9.91 -4.33
CA LEU A 90 -5.88 10.87 -4.13
C LEU A 90 -5.11 11.00 -5.44
N SER A 91 -4.78 12.24 -5.79
CA SER A 91 -3.83 12.53 -6.84
C SER A 91 -2.62 13.24 -6.26
N PHE A 92 -1.45 12.93 -6.80
CA PHE A 92 -0.20 13.59 -6.45
C PHE A 92 0.51 13.94 -7.73
N GLN A 93 0.94 15.20 -7.85
CA GLN A 93 1.80 15.65 -8.93
C GLN A 93 2.78 16.68 -8.39
N SER A 94 4.07 16.39 -8.41
CA SER A 94 5.10 17.34 -8.01
C SER A 94 6.41 17.11 -8.75
N SER A 95 7.18 18.17 -8.93
CA SER A 95 8.62 18.03 -9.12
C SER A 95 9.24 17.46 -7.84
N ILE A 96 10.06 16.43 -7.98
CA ILE A 96 10.75 15.78 -6.86
C ILE A 96 12.25 16.13 -6.81
N VAL A 97 12.71 17.06 -7.64
CA VAL A 97 14.13 17.48 -7.71
C VAL A 97 14.65 17.88 -6.33
N THR A 98 13.91 18.72 -5.61
CA THR A 98 14.30 19.18 -4.27
C THR A 98 14.40 18.03 -3.27
N ILE A 99 13.55 17.01 -3.40
CA ILE A 99 13.57 15.82 -2.54
C ILE A 99 14.79 14.95 -2.89
N LEU A 100 15.02 14.68 -4.17
CA LEU A 100 16.17 13.91 -4.64
C LEU A 100 17.50 14.56 -4.24
N LYS A 101 17.62 15.89 -4.33
CA LYS A 101 18.78 16.64 -3.86
C LYS A 101 19.00 16.50 -2.35
N LYS A 102 17.93 16.53 -1.55
CA LYS A 102 17.98 16.29 -0.09
C LYS A 102 18.38 14.86 0.26
N LEU A 103 18.04 13.89 -0.59
CA LEU A 103 18.45 12.49 -0.47
C LEU A 103 19.88 12.22 -0.96
N GLY A 104 20.59 13.24 -1.47
CA GLY A 104 21.99 13.16 -1.90
C GLY A 104 22.21 13.12 -3.40
N LEU A 105 21.15 13.05 -4.23
CA LEU A 105 21.27 13.09 -5.69
C LEU A 105 21.39 14.53 -6.17
N GLN A 106 22.58 15.11 -6.04
CA GLN A 106 22.84 16.51 -6.38
C GLN A 106 23.52 16.69 -7.74
N LEU A 107 24.52 15.85 -8.03
CA LEU A 107 25.38 15.98 -9.22
C LEU A 107 24.59 15.95 -10.52
N SER A 108 23.60 15.07 -10.63
CA SER A 108 22.76 14.90 -11.84
C SER A 108 22.00 16.17 -12.24
N PHE A 109 21.84 17.14 -11.34
CA PHE A 109 21.15 18.42 -11.54
C PHE A 109 22.11 19.61 -11.60
N SER A 110 23.41 19.37 -11.76
CA SER A 110 24.46 20.38 -11.81
C SER A 110 25.26 20.25 -13.11
N ASP A 111 26.06 21.26 -13.43
CA ASP A 111 27.00 21.25 -14.55
C ASP A 111 28.09 20.16 -14.45
N GLN A 112 28.24 19.54 -13.28
CA GLN A 112 29.11 18.39 -13.03
C GLN A 112 28.44 17.04 -13.31
N ALA A 113 27.20 17.02 -13.83
CA ALA A 113 26.53 15.78 -14.19
C ALA A 113 27.29 15.08 -15.32
N ASP A 114 27.62 13.80 -15.12
CA ASP A 114 28.12 12.94 -16.19
C ASP A 114 26.97 12.09 -16.72
N LEU A 115 26.37 12.55 -17.82
CA LEU A 115 25.29 11.87 -18.54
C LEU A 115 25.72 11.54 -19.98
N SER A 116 27.03 11.35 -20.22
CA SER A 116 27.57 11.20 -21.58
C SER A 116 27.07 9.96 -22.33
N ASP A 117 26.64 8.93 -21.61
CA ASP A 117 26.13 7.69 -22.21
C ASP A 117 24.67 7.81 -22.69
N MET A 118 23.98 8.92 -22.37
CA MET A 118 22.60 9.15 -22.78
C MET A 118 22.46 9.70 -24.21
N VAL A 119 23.50 10.37 -24.72
CA VAL A 119 23.49 11.02 -26.04
C VAL A 119 24.83 10.85 -26.74
N GLU A 120 24.81 10.73 -28.06
CA GLU A 120 26.06 10.82 -28.83
C GLU A 120 26.66 12.22 -28.68
N ARG A 121 27.98 12.31 -28.56
CA ARG A 121 28.66 13.61 -28.41
C ARG A 121 28.52 14.41 -29.71
N ASP A 122 27.81 15.52 -29.62
CA ASP A 122 27.84 16.60 -30.61
C ASP A 122 29.02 17.56 -30.31
N GLU A 123 29.46 18.29 -31.34
CA GLU A 123 30.49 19.34 -31.28
C GLU A 123 30.10 20.48 -30.32
N SER A 124 28.81 20.59 -29.97
CA SER A 124 28.32 21.46 -28.91
C SER A 124 28.61 20.85 -27.53
N SER A 125 29.80 21.14 -27.00
CA SER A 125 30.34 20.72 -25.70
C SER A 125 29.58 21.20 -24.44
N LEU A 126 28.27 21.37 -24.51
CA LEU A 126 27.45 21.78 -23.37
C LEU A 126 27.20 20.58 -22.43
N PRO A 127 27.36 20.75 -21.10
CA PRO A 127 27.09 19.69 -20.15
C PRO A 127 25.61 19.32 -20.16
N LEU A 128 25.32 18.03 -20.32
CA LEU A 128 23.96 17.49 -20.22
C LEU A 128 23.59 17.32 -18.75
N VAL A 129 22.48 17.94 -18.34
CA VAL A 129 22.02 17.96 -16.95
C VAL A 129 20.53 17.61 -16.86
N LEU A 130 20.11 17.01 -15.74
CA LEU A 130 18.69 16.86 -15.45
C LEU A 130 18.10 18.23 -15.08
N SER A 131 17.07 18.65 -15.81
CA SER A 131 16.33 19.87 -15.53
C SER A 131 15.26 19.64 -14.47
N ASP A 132 14.41 18.63 -14.68
CA ASP A 132 13.29 18.34 -13.79
C ASP A 132 12.97 16.84 -13.74
N VAL A 133 12.30 16.42 -12.66
CA VAL A 133 11.76 15.08 -12.48
C VAL A 133 10.34 15.24 -11.93
N ILE A 134 9.35 15.04 -12.79
CA ILE A 134 7.94 15.12 -12.43
C ILE A 134 7.44 13.73 -12.04
N HIS A 135 6.99 13.58 -10.80
CA HIS A 135 6.30 12.38 -10.34
C HIS A 135 4.81 12.65 -10.24
N LYS A 136 4.01 11.83 -10.95
CA LYS A 136 2.55 11.86 -10.91
C LYS A 136 2.01 10.48 -10.55
N ALA A 137 1.14 10.44 -9.55
CA ALA A 137 0.49 9.22 -9.08
C ALA A 137 -0.98 9.51 -8.81
N VAL A 138 -1.84 8.53 -9.09
CA VAL A 138 -3.26 8.57 -8.75
C VAL A 138 -3.63 7.24 -8.12
N ILE A 139 -4.35 7.30 -7.01
CA ILE A 139 -4.89 6.13 -6.34
C ILE A 139 -6.39 6.33 -6.14
N GLU A 140 -7.16 5.30 -6.42
CA GLU A 140 -8.59 5.26 -6.14
C GLU A 140 -8.89 3.96 -5.39
N VAL A 141 -9.45 4.10 -4.19
CA VAL A 141 -9.93 2.99 -3.38
C VAL A 141 -11.43 3.08 -3.27
N ASN A 142 -12.09 2.18 -3.99
CA ASN A 142 -13.52 1.99 -3.93
C ASN A 142 -13.82 0.54 -3.51
N GLU A 143 -15.11 0.21 -3.42
CA GLU A 143 -15.55 -1.12 -2.97
C GLU A 143 -15.24 -2.18 -4.03
N GLU A 144 -15.27 -1.84 -5.32
CA GLU A 144 -15.07 -2.78 -6.43
C GLU A 144 -13.60 -3.15 -6.64
N GLY A 145 -12.70 -2.16 -6.55
CA GLY A 145 -11.26 -2.32 -6.80
C GLY A 145 -10.51 -3.13 -5.75
N THR A 146 -11.12 -3.33 -4.58
CA THR A 146 -10.60 -4.22 -3.53
C THR A 146 -11.51 -5.44 -3.31
N ILE A 147 -12.73 -5.44 -3.86
CA ILE A 147 -13.75 -6.46 -3.64
C ILE A 147 -14.64 -6.61 -4.88
N ALA A 148 -14.46 -7.69 -5.62
CA ALA A 148 -15.60 -8.31 -6.32
C ALA A 148 -15.70 -9.82 -6.06
N VAL A 149 -15.21 -10.33 -4.93
CA VAL A 149 -15.64 -11.63 -4.36
C VAL A 149 -15.52 -11.60 -2.84
N ALA A 150 -16.26 -10.69 -2.18
CA ALA A 150 -16.78 -10.98 -0.85
C ALA A 150 -17.99 -11.90 -0.99
N VAL A 151 -17.84 -13.04 -1.67
CA VAL A 151 -18.90 -14.05 -1.73
C VAL A 151 -18.87 -14.78 -0.39
N THR A 152 -19.80 -14.32 0.45
CA THR A 152 -20.53 -15.06 1.49
C THR A 152 -20.23 -16.56 1.51
N MET A 153 -19.38 -16.99 2.43
CA MET A 153 -19.49 -18.33 3.02
C MET A 153 -20.15 -18.16 4.38
N MET A 154 -21.43 -18.53 4.44
CA MET A 154 -22.18 -18.68 5.67
C MET A 154 -21.59 -19.89 6.40
N ASP A 155 -20.74 -19.65 7.40
CA ASP A 155 -20.22 -20.72 8.23
C ASP A 155 -21.37 -21.20 9.13
N VAL A 156 -21.94 -22.36 8.80
CA VAL A 156 -22.97 -23.02 9.59
C VAL A 156 -22.31 -23.47 10.88
N ILE A 157 -22.55 -22.74 11.97
CA ILE A 157 -22.05 -23.09 13.29
C ILE A 157 -22.77 -24.36 13.75
N GLY A 158 -22.07 -25.50 13.65
CA GLY A 158 -22.42 -26.72 14.36
C GLY A 158 -22.38 -26.49 15.87
N CYS A 159 -23.46 -26.86 16.55
CA CYS A 159 -23.61 -26.77 18.00
C CYS A 159 -22.64 -27.74 18.68
N ASN A 160 -21.48 -27.25 19.14
CA ASN A 160 -20.60 -27.97 20.05
C ASN A 160 -20.55 -27.28 21.40
N THR A 161 -20.87 -28.05 22.44
CA THR A 161 -21.11 -27.65 23.84
C THR A 161 -19.84 -27.43 24.67
N THR A 162 -18.78 -26.87 24.08
CA THR A 162 -17.56 -26.52 24.83
C THR A 162 -17.40 -25.00 24.91
N ARG A 163 -17.63 -24.44 26.11
CA ARG A 163 -17.48 -23.01 26.43
C ARG A 163 -15.99 -22.61 26.40
N ARG A 164 -15.42 -22.47 25.21
CA ARG A 164 -14.21 -21.67 25.01
C ARG A 164 -14.66 -20.21 24.84
N PRO A 165 -14.08 -19.23 25.56
CA PRO A 165 -14.42 -17.83 25.30
C PRO A 165 -14.19 -17.55 23.81
N PRO A 166 -15.12 -16.86 23.13
CA PRO A 166 -14.94 -16.52 21.73
C PRO A 166 -13.60 -15.77 21.58
N PRO A 167 -12.82 -16.06 20.52
CA PRO A 167 -11.57 -15.36 20.30
C PRO A 167 -11.80 -13.84 20.32
N PRO A 168 -10.85 -13.05 20.85
CA PRO A 168 -11.00 -11.61 20.96
C PRO A 168 -11.36 -11.02 19.61
N GLN A 169 -12.50 -10.35 19.54
CA GLN A 169 -12.97 -9.71 18.33
C GLN A 169 -12.28 -8.36 18.20
N VAL A 170 -11.62 -8.14 17.05
CA VAL A 170 -10.89 -6.90 16.79
C VAL A 170 -11.78 -5.93 16.03
N ASP A 171 -11.69 -4.64 16.35
CA ASP A 171 -12.28 -3.57 15.55
C ASP A 171 -11.20 -2.89 14.71
N PHE A 172 -11.51 -2.70 13.43
CA PHE A 172 -10.71 -1.92 12.49
C PHE A 172 -11.60 -0.81 11.91
N VAL A 173 -11.47 0.39 12.45
CA VAL A 173 -12.28 1.56 12.10
C VAL A 173 -11.32 2.67 11.71
N ALA A 174 -11.09 2.86 10.42
CA ALA A 174 -10.22 3.90 9.89
C ALA A 174 -11.00 5.23 9.83
N ASP A 175 -11.14 5.89 10.97
CA ASP A 175 -11.86 7.16 11.15
C ASP A 175 -10.94 8.36 11.44
N HIS A 176 -9.64 8.18 11.28
CA HIS A 176 -8.60 9.18 11.48
C HIS A 176 -7.37 8.84 10.60
N PRO A 177 -6.36 9.72 10.50
CA PRO A 177 -5.26 9.55 9.56
C PRO A 177 -4.53 8.21 9.63
N PHE A 178 -4.27 7.61 8.47
CA PHE A 178 -3.61 6.30 8.34
C PHE A 178 -2.60 6.28 7.19
N ALA A 179 -1.61 5.40 7.26
CA ALA A 179 -0.68 5.14 6.16
C ALA A 179 -1.13 3.93 5.34
N TYR A 180 -0.77 3.89 4.06
CA TYR A 180 -1.02 2.74 3.20
C TYR A 180 0.19 2.40 2.32
N PHE A 181 0.26 1.12 1.94
CA PHE A 181 1.20 0.59 0.97
C PHE A 181 0.47 -0.31 -0.02
N ILE A 182 0.86 -0.27 -1.30
CA ILE A 182 0.49 -1.28 -2.29
C ILE A 182 1.75 -2.07 -2.60
N VAL A 183 1.72 -3.37 -2.36
CA VAL A 183 2.88 -4.26 -2.42
C VAL A 183 2.58 -5.42 -3.37
N GLU A 184 3.55 -5.76 -4.21
CA GLU A 184 3.58 -7.00 -4.96
C GLU A 184 4.15 -8.12 -4.06
N GLU A 185 3.33 -9.12 -3.75
CA GLU A 185 3.58 -10.10 -2.69
C GLU A 185 4.72 -11.08 -3.03
N ALA A 186 5.05 -11.32 -4.31
CA ALA A 186 6.09 -12.28 -4.68
C ALA A 186 7.50 -11.71 -4.52
N SER A 187 7.73 -10.49 -5.01
CA SER A 187 9.00 -9.77 -4.93
C SER A 187 9.14 -8.92 -3.66
N GLY A 188 8.02 -8.57 -3.01
CA GLY A 188 7.99 -7.61 -1.91
C GLY A 188 8.12 -6.16 -2.36
N ALA A 189 8.07 -5.88 -3.66
CA ALA A 189 8.21 -4.53 -4.19
C ALA A 189 7.03 -3.63 -3.76
N VAL A 190 7.36 -2.45 -3.24
CA VAL A 190 6.39 -1.40 -2.91
C VAL A 190 6.11 -0.59 -4.18
N LEU A 191 4.87 -0.66 -4.66
CA LEU A 191 4.42 0.09 -5.84
C LEU A 191 3.92 1.49 -5.48
N PHE A 192 3.19 1.58 -4.37
CA PHE A 192 2.69 2.85 -3.84
C PHE A 192 2.88 2.88 -2.33
N ALA A 193 3.20 4.06 -1.82
CA ALA A 193 3.21 4.36 -0.40
C ALA A 193 2.61 5.76 -0.23
N GLY A 194 1.83 5.94 0.82
CA GLY A 194 1.23 7.23 1.12
C GLY A 194 0.48 7.23 2.43
N HIS A 195 -0.18 8.34 2.71
CA HIS A 195 -1.06 8.47 3.86
C HIS A 195 -2.33 9.21 3.49
N VAL A 196 -3.41 8.90 4.19
CA VAL A 196 -4.70 9.58 4.07
C VAL A 196 -4.88 10.41 5.31
N LEU A 197 -4.95 11.73 5.17
CA LEU A 197 -5.25 12.65 6.27
C LEU A 197 -6.75 12.96 6.33
N ASP A 198 -7.35 13.19 5.15
CA ASP A 198 -8.77 13.42 4.97
C ASP A 198 -9.24 12.67 3.71
N PRO A 199 -10.10 11.65 3.82
CA PRO A 199 -10.60 10.88 2.68
C PRO A 199 -11.68 11.62 1.87
N SER A 200 -12.19 12.76 2.34
CA SER A 200 -13.22 13.55 1.66
C SER A 200 -12.66 14.57 0.68
N ASN A 201 -11.37 14.90 0.77
CA ASN A 201 -10.74 15.81 -0.18
C ASN A 201 -10.24 15.03 -1.40
N GLU A 202 -10.72 15.44 -2.58
CA GLU A 202 -10.09 15.08 -3.85
C GLU A 202 -9.00 16.12 -4.10
N ASP A 203 -7.77 15.82 -3.68
CA ASP A 203 -6.58 16.63 -4.01
C ASP A 203 -6.20 16.50 -5.50
#